data_AF-A0A9R1B996-F1
#
_entry.id   AF-A0A9R1B996-F1
#
_cell.length_a   1.000
_cell.length_b   1.000
_cell.length_c   1.000
_cell.angle_alpha   90.00
_cell.angle_beta   90.00
_cell.angle_gamma   90.00
#
_symmetry.space_group_name_H-M   'P 1'
#
loop_
_entity.id
_entity.type
_entity.pdbx_description
1 polymer ?
#
loop_
_entity_poly.entity_id
_entity_poly.type
_entity_poly.pdbx_seq_one_letter_code
_entity_poly.pdbx_strand_id
1 'polypeptide(L)'
;MSLTSNFQELGLLTGTPVGTSLIDAYAGGLGVMESMPDAELKADMFDEEAICHRMVLVCGTSTCHMVVSKNKLFIPGVWGPFLSAMIPEFWLTECGQSATGALLDYIVQNHAAAPLLANQAASQSMSIYELMNKILLSMAHEQNMPFLSALSQDTNVLPDFHGNRSPVADPKSKGVICGLTLDTSEKHLALLYLATIQGIAYGTRHIVEHCNAHGHKIDTLLACGGLAKNSLYIQEHADITGCPIILPRENENVLLGAAILGGVAAKKFAGVRDAMKALNAAGKVVRPSSDPRVKKYHDAKYKIFRSLYEQQLSHRSTMAQALH
;
A
#
# COMPACT_ATOMS: atom_id res chain seq x y z
N MET A 1 -23.86 29.09 -0.02
CA MET A 1 -24.51 28.46 -1.19
C MET A 1 -25.60 27.55 -0.67
N SER A 2 -26.87 27.82 -0.99
CA SER A 2 -28.00 27.04 -0.48
C SER A 2 -27.98 25.65 -1.14
N LEU A 3 -27.91 24.57 -0.35
CA LEU A 3 -27.94 23.18 -0.81
C LEU A 3 -29.19 22.81 -1.64
N THR A 4 -30.20 23.68 -1.69
CA THR A 4 -31.48 23.43 -2.37
C THR A 4 -31.40 23.49 -3.90
N SER A 5 -30.42 24.17 -4.51
CA SER A 5 -30.28 24.23 -5.98
C SER A 5 -29.64 23.00 -6.61
N ASN A 6 -28.93 22.17 -5.82
CA ASN A 6 -28.03 21.15 -6.38
C ASN A 6 -28.70 19.79 -6.63
N PHE A 7 -29.88 19.51 -6.06
CA PHE A 7 -30.49 18.18 -6.17
C PHE A 7 -31.07 17.89 -7.56
N GLN A 8 -31.66 18.91 -8.21
CA GLN A 8 -32.22 18.76 -9.57
C GLN A 8 -31.13 18.55 -10.62
N GLU A 9 -29.98 19.21 -10.47
CA GLU A 9 -28.81 19.04 -11.35
C GLU A 9 -28.23 17.61 -11.30
N LEU A 10 -28.35 16.96 -10.14
CA LEU A 10 -27.90 15.58 -9.90
C LEU A 10 -28.98 14.52 -10.21
N GLY A 11 -30.20 14.92 -10.58
CA GLY A 11 -31.32 14.00 -10.80
C GLY A 11 -31.83 13.32 -9.52
N LEU A 12 -31.64 13.93 -8.35
CA LEU A 12 -32.02 13.37 -7.04
C LEU A 12 -33.21 14.11 -6.42
N LEU A 13 -33.91 13.43 -5.50
CA LEU A 13 -35.03 14.02 -4.77
C LEU A 13 -34.53 15.06 -3.76
N THR A 14 -35.23 16.20 -3.68
CA THR A 14 -34.98 17.21 -2.64
C THR A 14 -35.19 16.60 -1.25
N GLY A 15 -34.25 16.86 -0.34
CA GLY A 15 -34.28 16.30 1.01
C GLY A 15 -33.64 14.91 1.14
N THR A 16 -33.02 14.38 0.07
CA THR A 16 -32.15 13.19 0.17
C THR A 16 -31.07 13.44 1.22
N PRO A 17 -30.93 12.58 2.25
CA PRO A 17 -29.92 12.75 3.30
C PRO A 17 -28.50 12.74 2.72
N VAL A 18 -27.65 13.62 3.26
CA VAL A 18 -26.25 13.76 2.82
C VAL A 18 -25.33 13.48 4.00
N GLY A 19 -24.42 12.53 3.82
CA GLY A 19 -23.36 12.23 4.80
C GLY A 19 -22.36 13.38 4.91
N THR A 20 -21.66 13.46 6.04
CA THR A 20 -20.53 14.40 6.15
C THR A 20 -19.45 14.07 5.11
N SER A 21 -18.71 15.09 4.66
CA SER A 21 -17.59 14.88 3.75
C SER A 21 -16.45 14.13 4.44
N LEU A 22 -15.66 13.40 3.65
CA LEU A 22 -14.49 12.67 4.12
C LEU A 22 -13.36 12.76 3.09
N ILE A 23 -12.11 12.71 3.55
CA ILE A 23 -10.93 12.62 2.69
C ILE A 23 -10.98 11.28 1.93
N ASP A 24 -10.56 11.28 0.67
CA ASP A 24 -10.60 10.12 -0.22
C ASP A 24 -9.95 8.85 0.38
N ALA A 25 -8.76 8.97 0.95
CA ALA A 25 -8.08 7.87 1.62
C ALA A 25 -8.91 7.34 2.80
N TYR A 26 -9.48 8.22 3.61
CA TYR A 26 -10.26 7.82 4.79
C TYR A 26 -11.57 7.15 4.37
N ALA A 27 -12.19 7.61 3.27
CA ALA A 27 -13.33 6.93 2.66
C ALA A 27 -12.94 5.55 2.15
N GLY A 28 -11.78 5.41 1.49
CA GLY A 28 -11.20 4.12 1.13
C GLY A 28 -11.02 3.21 2.36
N GLY A 29 -10.54 3.76 3.48
CA GLY A 29 -10.44 3.10 4.77
C GLY A 29 -11.77 2.57 5.28
N LEU A 30 -12.81 3.40 5.33
CA LEU A 30 -14.17 2.97 5.70
C LEU A 30 -14.68 1.84 4.79
N GLY A 31 -14.46 1.96 3.48
CA GLY A 31 -14.89 0.97 2.49
C GLY A 31 -14.14 -0.37 2.56
N VAL A 32 -13.11 -0.52 3.41
CA VAL A 32 -12.37 -1.79 3.52
C VAL A 32 -12.12 -2.30 4.94
N MET A 33 -12.07 -1.48 5.97
CA MET A 33 -11.55 -1.88 7.30
C MET A 33 -12.22 -3.12 7.93
N GLU A 34 -13.51 -3.35 7.64
CA GLU A 34 -14.28 -4.53 8.09
C GLU A 34 -14.39 -5.65 7.03
N SER A 35 -13.62 -5.59 5.94
CA SER A 35 -13.58 -6.62 4.87
C SER A 35 -12.76 -7.84 5.29
N MET A 36 -13.23 -8.58 6.30
CA MET A 36 -12.56 -9.79 6.79
C MET A 36 -13.28 -11.07 6.30
N PRO A 37 -12.59 -12.21 6.17
CA PRO A 37 -13.23 -13.50 5.89
C PRO A 37 -14.23 -13.89 6.98
N ASP A 38 -15.33 -14.58 6.63
CA ASP A 38 -16.39 -14.97 7.58
C ASP A 38 -15.88 -15.72 8.82
N ALA A 39 -14.86 -16.55 8.66
CA ALA A 39 -14.27 -17.30 9.77
C ALA A 39 -13.56 -16.37 10.79
N GLU A 40 -12.88 -15.33 10.29
CA GLU A 40 -12.19 -14.34 11.10
C GLU A 40 -13.21 -13.33 11.68
N LEU A 41 -14.21 -12.91 10.91
CA LEU A 41 -15.32 -12.09 11.41
C LEU A 41 -16.05 -12.73 12.59
N LYS A 42 -16.31 -14.05 12.54
CA LYS A 42 -16.95 -14.80 13.63
C LYS A 42 -16.09 -14.88 14.88
N ALA A 43 -14.77 -14.98 14.72
CA ALA A 43 -13.83 -14.92 15.85
C ALA A 43 -13.81 -13.51 16.47
N ASP A 44 -13.88 -12.48 15.62
CA ASP A 44 -13.84 -11.06 15.99
C ASP A 44 -15.18 -10.52 16.52
N MET A 45 -16.29 -11.27 16.41
CA MET A 45 -17.62 -10.82 16.83
C MET A 45 -17.67 -10.36 18.30
N PHE A 46 -16.76 -10.86 19.13
CA PHE A 46 -16.67 -10.55 20.56
C PHE A 46 -15.46 -9.67 20.92
N ASP A 47 -14.60 -9.33 19.95
CA ASP A 47 -13.44 -8.48 20.16
C ASP A 47 -13.61 -7.14 19.44
N GLU A 48 -14.00 -6.12 20.20
CA GLU A 48 -14.14 -4.78 19.64
C GLU A 48 -12.81 -4.18 19.16
N GLU A 49 -11.67 -4.67 19.66
CA GLU A 49 -10.32 -4.21 19.32
C GLU A 49 -9.69 -4.98 18.16
N ALA A 50 -10.33 -6.03 17.62
CA ALA A 50 -9.83 -6.76 16.46
C ALA A 50 -9.56 -5.85 15.24
N ILE A 51 -10.35 -4.77 15.10
CA ILE A 51 -10.13 -3.75 14.07
C ILE A 51 -8.79 -3.02 14.21
N CYS A 52 -8.19 -2.98 15.40
CA CYS A 52 -6.89 -2.35 15.68
C CYS A 52 -5.68 -3.19 15.20
N HIS A 53 -5.90 -4.45 14.85
CA HIS A 53 -4.88 -5.33 14.28
C HIS A 53 -4.72 -5.17 12.77
N ARG A 54 -5.56 -4.32 12.18
CA ARG A 54 -5.72 -4.15 10.74
C ARG A 54 -5.14 -2.83 10.29
N MET A 55 -4.28 -2.87 9.27
CA MET A 55 -3.81 -1.67 8.57
C MET A 55 -4.35 -1.63 7.15
N VAL A 56 -4.96 -0.52 6.77
CA VAL A 56 -5.44 -0.29 5.40
C VAL A 56 -4.35 0.37 4.57
N LEU A 57 -4.12 -0.17 3.38
CA LEU A 57 -3.30 0.40 2.34
C LEU A 57 -4.20 0.89 1.20
N VAL A 58 -4.32 2.21 1.05
CA VAL A 58 -4.97 2.81 -0.11
C VAL A 58 -3.90 3.06 -1.16
N CYS A 59 -3.77 2.13 -2.10
CA CYS A 59 -2.66 2.07 -3.03
C CYS A 59 -2.98 2.79 -4.35
N GLY A 60 -2.25 3.87 -4.64
CA GLY A 60 -2.37 4.64 -5.89
C GLY A 60 -1.02 5.20 -6.34
N THR A 61 -1.03 6.43 -6.85
CA THR A 61 0.20 7.18 -7.21
C THR A 61 1.15 7.28 -6.01
N SER A 62 0.58 7.54 -4.84
CA SER A 62 1.16 7.35 -3.51
C SER A 62 0.36 6.27 -2.76
N THR A 63 0.85 5.84 -1.60
CA THR A 63 0.11 4.90 -0.73
C THR A 63 -0.08 5.50 0.65
N CYS A 64 -1.33 5.49 1.12
CA CYS A 64 -1.69 5.86 2.49
C CYS A 64 -1.86 4.60 3.33
N HIS A 65 -1.25 4.57 4.52
CA HIS A 65 -1.30 3.47 5.47
C HIS A 65 -2.05 3.94 6.71
N MET A 66 -3.23 3.39 6.96
CA MET A 66 -4.10 3.82 8.06
C MET A 66 -4.34 2.67 9.02
N VAL A 67 -4.16 2.95 10.31
CA VAL A 67 -4.45 2.01 11.41
C VAL A 67 -5.13 2.78 12.52
N VAL A 68 -6.01 2.11 13.26
CA VAL A 68 -6.79 2.72 14.33
C VAL A 68 -6.47 2.09 15.68
N SER A 69 -6.57 2.86 16.75
CA SER A 69 -6.37 2.38 18.13
C SER A 69 -7.40 2.98 19.09
N LYS A 70 -7.72 2.25 20.17
CA LYS A 70 -8.51 2.81 21.29
C LYS A 70 -7.70 3.82 22.11
N ASN A 71 -6.39 3.62 22.19
CA ASN A 71 -5.46 4.48 22.92
C ASN A 71 -4.82 5.53 22.02
N LYS A 72 -4.44 6.66 22.61
CA LYS A 72 -3.72 7.73 21.93
C LYS A 72 -2.25 7.33 21.77
N LEU A 73 -1.80 7.07 20.53
CA LEU A 73 -0.42 6.68 20.23
C LEU A 73 0.31 7.80 19.48
N PHE A 74 1.30 8.42 20.12
CA PHE A 74 2.19 9.39 19.49
C PHE A 74 3.42 8.68 18.94
N ILE A 75 3.52 8.61 17.61
CA ILE A 75 4.53 7.84 16.92
C ILE A 75 5.38 8.81 16.08
N PRO A 76 6.70 8.87 16.27
CA PRO A 76 7.56 9.74 15.49
C PRO A 76 7.49 9.43 13.99
N GLY A 77 7.45 10.46 13.15
CA GLY A 77 7.51 10.33 11.69
C GLY A 77 6.26 9.79 11.00
N VAL A 78 5.13 9.73 11.71
CA VAL A 78 3.80 9.45 11.16
C VAL A 78 2.82 10.52 11.63
N TRP A 79 1.67 10.64 10.96
CA TRP A 79 0.63 11.60 11.33
C TRP A 79 -0.37 11.01 12.33
N GLY A 80 -1.02 11.90 13.08
CA GLY A 80 -1.90 11.55 14.17
C GLY A 80 -1.19 11.60 15.53
N PRO A 81 -1.84 11.10 16.60
CA PRO A 81 -3.12 10.39 16.57
C PRO A 81 -4.31 11.36 16.44
N PHE A 82 -5.22 11.10 15.50
CA PHE A 82 -6.42 11.92 15.27
C PHE A 82 -7.70 11.21 15.77
N LEU A 83 -8.35 11.75 16.79
CA LEU A 83 -9.56 11.16 17.36
C LEU A 83 -10.74 11.28 16.40
N SER A 84 -11.44 10.16 16.14
CA SER A 84 -12.66 10.08 15.33
C SER A 84 -12.51 10.64 13.90
N ALA A 85 -11.29 10.72 13.38
CA ALA A 85 -11.04 11.28 12.05
C ALA A 85 -11.52 10.38 10.90
N MET A 86 -11.56 9.07 11.13
CA MET A 86 -12.08 8.09 10.16
C MET A 86 -13.21 7.25 10.78
N ILE A 87 -12.92 6.53 11.87
CA ILE A 87 -13.91 5.70 12.57
C ILE A 87 -14.24 6.38 13.91
N PRO A 88 -15.53 6.61 14.23
CA PRO A 88 -15.93 7.19 15.51
C PRO A 88 -15.33 6.46 16.71
N GLU A 89 -14.88 7.20 17.72
CA GLU A 89 -14.29 6.70 18.98
C GLU A 89 -12.94 6.00 18.88
N PHE A 90 -12.31 5.98 17.69
CA PHE A 90 -10.95 5.50 17.51
C PHE A 90 -9.98 6.63 17.19
N TRP A 91 -8.73 6.46 17.61
CA TRP A 91 -7.61 7.30 17.19
C TRP A 91 -7.03 6.76 15.89
N LEU A 92 -6.93 7.62 14.86
CA LEU A 92 -6.30 7.30 13.59
C LEU A 92 -4.80 7.63 13.64
N THR A 93 -3.97 6.67 13.28
CA THR A 93 -2.58 6.89 12.85
C THR A 93 -2.53 6.78 11.33
N GLU A 94 -1.98 7.80 10.68
CA GLU A 94 -1.82 7.87 9.23
C GLU A 94 -0.34 7.93 8.87
N CYS A 95 0.13 6.95 8.12
CA CYS A 95 1.46 6.93 7.52
C CYS A 95 1.34 7.02 6.00
N GLY A 96 2.44 7.25 5.29
CA GLY A 96 2.39 7.15 3.85
C GLY A 96 3.73 7.02 3.17
N GLN A 97 3.66 6.55 1.93
CA GLN A 97 4.76 6.54 0.97
C GLN A 97 4.42 7.52 -0.15
N SER A 98 5.21 8.59 -0.29
CA SER A 98 4.94 9.72 -1.18
C SER A 98 4.87 9.34 -2.66
N ALA A 99 5.58 8.28 -3.07
CA ALA A 99 5.56 7.76 -4.43
C ALA A 99 5.58 6.23 -4.39
N THR A 100 4.52 5.61 -4.91
CA THR A 100 4.41 4.16 -5.07
C THR A 100 4.09 3.83 -6.53
N GLY A 101 2.85 4.09 -6.96
CA GLY A 101 2.46 3.91 -8.36
C GLY A 101 3.23 4.85 -9.27
N ALA A 102 3.37 6.11 -8.85
CA ALA A 102 4.17 7.10 -9.57
C ALA A 102 5.65 6.71 -9.68
N LEU A 103 6.20 6.00 -8.69
CA LEU A 103 7.56 5.48 -8.75
C LEU A 103 7.67 4.31 -9.75
N LEU A 104 6.71 3.39 -9.77
CA LEU A 104 6.67 2.31 -10.75
C LEU A 104 6.54 2.87 -12.17
N ASP A 105 5.61 3.81 -12.38
CA ASP A 105 5.45 4.53 -13.65
C ASP A 105 6.76 5.21 -14.05
N TYR A 106 7.43 5.90 -13.12
CA TYR A 106 8.70 6.59 -13.37
C TYR A 106 9.80 5.62 -13.81
N ILE A 107 10.00 4.50 -13.09
CA ILE A 107 11.02 3.50 -13.43
C ILE A 107 10.75 2.89 -14.82
N VAL A 108 9.48 2.60 -15.11
CA VAL A 108 9.08 2.02 -16.39
C VAL A 108 9.28 3.03 -17.52
N GLN A 109 8.73 4.23 -17.40
CA GLN A 109 8.74 5.24 -18.47
C GLN A 109 10.16 5.75 -18.81
N ASN A 110 11.09 5.71 -17.87
CA ASN A 110 12.46 6.21 -18.07
C ASN A 110 13.45 5.13 -18.54
N HIS A 111 13.00 3.89 -18.78
CA HIS A 111 13.86 2.83 -19.29
C HIS A 111 13.82 2.76 -20.82
N ALA A 112 14.98 2.50 -21.45
CA ALA A 112 15.10 2.46 -22.92
C ALA A 112 14.17 1.44 -23.60
N ALA A 113 13.89 0.31 -22.93
CA ALA A 113 12.99 -0.74 -23.43
C ALA A 113 11.49 -0.39 -23.36
N ALA A 114 11.10 0.70 -22.70
CA ALA A 114 9.70 1.00 -22.40
C ALA A 114 8.80 1.17 -23.64
N PRO A 115 9.21 1.88 -24.71
CA PRO A 115 8.35 2.03 -25.89
C PRO A 115 8.09 0.69 -26.59
N LEU A 116 9.10 -0.18 -26.68
CA LEU A 116 8.97 -1.50 -27.29
C LEU A 116 8.02 -2.38 -26.47
N LEU A 117 8.21 -2.41 -25.16
CA LEU A 117 7.39 -3.20 -24.25
C LEU A 117 5.94 -2.71 -24.20
N ALA A 118 5.71 -1.39 -24.26
CA ALA A 118 4.37 -0.81 -24.35
C ALA A 118 3.63 -1.24 -25.63
N ASN A 119 4.32 -1.23 -26.78
CA ASN A 119 3.76 -1.69 -28.04
C ASN A 119 3.41 -3.19 -28.01
N GLN A 120 4.27 -4.01 -27.41
CA GLN A 120 4.02 -5.45 -27.24
C GLN A 120 2.86 -5.73 -26.28
N ALA A 121 2.70 -4.95 -25.22
CA ALA A 121 1.58 -5.08 -24.28
C ALA A 121 0.26 -4.72 -24.97
N ALA A 122 0.25 -3.62 -25.72
CA ALA A 122 -0.91 -3.17 -26.49
C ALA A 122 -1.33 -4.18 -27.57
N SER A 123 -0.39 -4.79 -28.30
CA SER A 123 -0.70 -5.80 -29.32
C SER A 123 -1.32 -7.08 -28.76
N GLN A 124 -1.16 -7.31 -27.45
CA GLN A 124 -1.73 -8.45 -26.73
C GLN A 124 -2.91 -8.05 -25.81
N SER A 125 -3.41 -6.81 -25.92
CA SER A 125 -4.52 -6.29 -25.11
C SER A 125 -4.31 -6.46 -23.59
N MET A 126 -3.08 -6.27 -23.12
CA MET A 126 -2.75 -6.31 -21.68
C MET A 126 -1.99 -5.05 -21.24
N SER A 127 -1.97 -4.80 -19.95
CA SER A 127 -1.15 -3.73 -19.37
C SER A 127 0.34 -4.07 -19.45
N ILE A 128 1.19 -3.04 -19.50
CA ILE A 128 2.65 -3.20 -19.44
C ILE A 128 3.10 -3.95 -18.17
N TYR A 129 2.37 -3.76 -17.06
CA TYR A 129 2.61 -4.45 -15.79
C TYR A 129 2.34 -5.95 -15.87
N GLU A 130 1.23 -6.36 -16.51
CA GLU A 130 0.94 -7.78 -16.74
C GLU A 130 1.98 -8.43 -17.65
N LEU A 131 2.46 -7.70 -18.67
CA LEU A 131 3.53 -8.20 -19.53
C LEU A 131 4.85 -8.36 -18.76
N MET A 132 5.25 -7.37 -17.95
CA MET A 132 6.44 -7.49 -17.09
C MET A 132 6.33 -8.65 -16.09
N ASN A 133 5.16 -8.85 -15.48
CA ASN A 133 4.91 -9.98 -14.59
C ASN A 133 5.11 -11.33 -15.32
N LYS A 134 4.66 -11.44 -16.57
CA LYS A 134 4.89 -12.64 -17.42
C LYS A 134 6.36 -12.84 -17.76
N ILE A 135 7.07 -11.76 -18.10
CA ILE A 135 8.53 -11.80 -18.36
C ILE A 135 9.27 -12.31 -17.12
N LEU A 136 8.97 -11.78 -15.94
CA LEU A 136 9.56 -12.23 -14.68
C LEU A 136 9.30 -13.71 -14.41
N LEU A 137 8.09 -14.21 -14.66
CA LEU A 137 7.78 -15.64 -14.52
C LEU A 137 8.61 -16.50 -15.49
N SER A 138 8.74 -16.08 -16.75
CA SER A 138 9.59 -16.77 -17.74
C SER A 138 11.05 -16.78 -17.31
N MET A 139 11.56 -15.64 -16.85
CA MET A 139 12.93 -15.50 -16.37
C MET A 139 13.21 -16.39 -15.16
N ALA A 140 12.30 -16.44 -14.19
CA ALA A 140 12.45 -17.29 -13.01
C ALA A 140 12.55 -18.77 -13.41
N HIS A 141 11.75 -19.21 -14.39
CA HIS A 141 11.82 -20.57 -14.90
C HIS A 141 13.10 -20.84 -15.71
N GLU A 142 13.46 -19.96 -16.65
CA GLU A 142 14.67 -20.06 -17.48
C GLU A 142 15.96 -20.13 -16.66
N GLN A 143 16.02 -19.35 -15.57
CA GLN A 143 17.18 -19.28 -14.67
C GLN A 143 17.12 -20.30 -13.53
N ASN A 144 16.08 -21.15 -13.49
CA ASN A 144 15.84 -22.14 -12.44
C ASN A 144 15.89 -21.54 -11.02
N MET A 145 15.25 -20.38 -10.86
CA MET A 145 15.22 -19.67 -9.59
C MET A 145 14.36 -20.42 -8.56
N PRO A 146 14.77 -20.46 -7.28
CA PRO A 146 14.02 -21.17 -6.25
C PRO A 146 12.63 -20.55 -5.98
N PHE A 147 12.50 -19.25 -6.22
CA PHE A 147 11.26 -18.46 -6.15
C PHE A 147 11.45 -17.15 -6.93
N LEU A 148 10.36 -16.56 -7.43
CA LEU A 148 10.40 -15.38 -8.32
C LEU A 148 11.17 -14.21 -7.69
N SER A 149 10.94 -13.92 -6.41
CA SER A 149 11.53 -12.78 -5.70
C SER A 149 13.07 -12.82 -5.66
N ALA A 150 13.68 -13.99 -5.86
CA ALA A 150 15.13 -14.17 -5.92
C ALA A 150 15.76 -13.57 -7.19
N LEU A 151 14.98 -13.30 -8.25
CA LEU A 151 15.48 -12.68 -9.48
C LEU A 151 16.19 -11.35 -9.24
N SER A 152 15.81 -10.61 -8.19
CA SER A 152 16.39 -9.33 -7.81
C SER A 152 17.47 -9.44 -6.73
N GLN A 153 18.11 -10.61 -6.55
CA GLN A 153 19.08 -10.81 -5.46
C GLN A 153 20.21 -9.76 -5.43
N ASP A 154 20.66 -9.33 -6.61
CA ASP A 154 21.75 -8.38 -6.77
C ASP A 154 21.25 -6.93 -6.96
N THR A 155 19.94 -6.73 -7.12
CA THR A 155 19.32 -5.42 -7.36
C THR A 155 18.48 -4.96 -6.16
N ASN A 156 18.84 -3.80 -5.61
CA ASN A 156 18.21 -3.24 -4.41
C ASN A 156 17.78 -1.80 -4.67
N VAL A 157 16.57 -1.45 -4.23
CA VAL A 157 15.99 -0.11 -4.42
C VAL A 157 15.59 0.49 -3.08
N LEU A 158 16.14 1.66 -2.76
CA LEU A 158 15.57 2.58 -1.77
C LEU A 158 14.55 3.47 -2.52
N PRO A 159 13.24 3.40 -2.21
CA PRO A 159 12.19 3.99 -3.02
C PRO A 159 11.92 5.48 -2.74
N ASP A 160 12.76 6.16 -1.96
CA ASP A 160 12.56 7.55 -1.52
C ASP A 160 12.84 8.59 -2.63
N PHE A 161 12.36 8.37 -3.86
CA PHE A 161 12.54 9.26 -5.01
C PHE A 161 11.85 10.62 -4.81
N HIS A 162 10.88 10.68 -3.90
CA HIS A 162 10.18 11.90 -3.50
C HIS A 162 10.27 12.14 -1.98
N GLY A 163 11.42 11.83 -1.38
CA GLY A 163 11.62 11.88 0.06
C GLY A 163 10.91 10.74 0.79
N ASN A 164 11.20 10.60 2.09
CA ASN A 164 10.53 9.66 2.97
C ASN A 164 9.50 10.40 3.82
N ARG A 165 8.22 10.10 3.63
CA ARG A 165 7.14 10.62 4.49
C ARG A 165 7.08 9.86 5.82
N SER A 166 7.07 8.53 5.77
CA SER A 166 7.02 7.68 6.95
C SER A 166 7.89 6.43 6.82
N PRO A 167 8.45 5.92 7.94
CA PRO A 167 8.45 6.51 9.28
C PRO A 167 9.62 7.46 9.54
N VAL A 168 10.50 7.69 8.57
CA VAL A 168 11.73 8.48 8.77
C VAL A 168 11.42 9.97 8.82
N ALA A 169 10.40 10.43 8.08
CA ALA A 169 10.05 11.83 7.93
C ALA A 169 11.23 12.72 7.47
N ASP A 170 11.98 12.22 6.48
CA ASP A 170 13.07 12.93 5.82
C ASP A 170 12.66 13.31 4.38
N PRO A 171 12.15 14.53 4.13
CA PRO A 171 11.79 14.99 2.78
C PRO A 171 13.02 15.16 1.88
N LYS A 172 14.24 15.17 2.44
CA LYS A 172 15.47 15.24 1.65
C LYS A 172 15.92 13.86 1.20
N SER A 173 15.39 12.75 1.74
CA SER A 173 15.70 11.38 1.31
C SER A 173 15.63 11.26 -0.21
N LYS A 174 16.57 10.52 -0.81
CA LYS A 174 16.65 10.30 -2.26
C LYS A 174 16.64 8.81 -2.57
N GLY A 175 16.09 8.49 -3.74
CA GLY A 175 16.11 7.17 -4.31
C GLY A 175 17.53 6.65 -4.54
N VAL A 176 17.72 5.35 -4.32
CA VAL A 176 18.97 4.64 -4.64
C VAL A 176 18.62 3.38 -5.39
N ILE A 177 19.30 3.12 -6.51
CA ILE A 177 19.27 1.83 -7.20
C ILE A 177 20.68 1.26 -7.16
N CYS A 178 20.85 0.12 -6.50
CA CYS A 178 22.10 -0.62 -6.42
C CYS A 178 22.01 -1.88 -7.27
N GLY A 179 23.13 -2.26 -7.92
CA GLY A 179 23.21 -3.46 -8.76
C GLY A 179 22.90 -3.22 -10.24
N LEU A 180 23.14 -2.01 -10.75
CA LEU A 180 22.96 -1.70 -12.17
C LEU A 180 24.06 -2.34 -13.03
N THR A 181 23.68 -2.78 -14.22
CA THR A 181 24.60 -3.25 -15.28
C THR A 181 24.39 -2.41 -16.55
N LEU A 182 25.11 -2.73 -17.63
CA LEU A 182 24.89 -2.12 -18.95
C LEU A 182 23.71 -2.73 -19.73
N ASP A 183 22.97 -3.67 -19.13
CA ASP A 183 21.80 -4.29 -19.76
C ASP A 183 20.67 -3.26 -19.88
N THR A 184 20.17 -3.07 -21.10
CA THR A 184 19.04 -2.19 -21.42
C THR A 184 17.84 -2.96 -21.96
N SER A 185 17.81 -4.29 -21.80
CA SER A 185 16.77 -5.19 -22.31
C SER A 185 15.44 -5.05 -21.58
N GLU A 186 14.39 -5.63 -22.16
CA GLU A 186 13.08 -5.78 -21.52
C GLU A 186 13.16 -6.61 -20.23
N LYS A 187 14.07 -7.60 -20.19
CA LYS A 187 14.34 -8.43 -19.00
C LYS A 187 14.91 -7.56 -17.88
N HIS A 188 15.86 -6.67 -18.18
CA HIS A 188 16.40 -5.74 -17.20
C HIS A 188 15.34 -4.76 -16.66
N LEU A 189 14.48 -4.21 -17.53
CA LEU A 189 13.35 -3.38 -17.09
C LEU A 189 12.44 -4.16 -16.12
N ALA A 190 12.09 -5.40 -16.46
CA ALA A 190 11.26 -6.24 -15.60
C ALA A 190 11.91 -6.49 -14.23
N LEU A 191 13.24 -6.71 -14.18
CA LEU A 191 14.00 -6.83 -12.93
C LEU A 191 14.00 -5.55 -12.09
N LEU A 192 14.21 -4.39 -12.71
CA LEU A 192 14.15 -3.09 -12.02
C LEU A 192 12.76 -2.83 -11.46
N TYR A 193 11.73 -3.16 -12.23
CA TYR A 193 10.33 -3.08 -11.79
C TYR A 193 10.07 -3.99 -10.58
N LEU A 194 10.52 -5.26 -10.60
CA LEU A 194 10.43 -6.16 -9.44
C LEU A 194 11.17 -5.60 -8.22
N ALA A 195 12.42 -5.16 -8.40
CA ALA A 195 13.21 -4.59 -7.31
C ALA A 195 12.56 -3.32 -6.72
N THR A 196 11.88 -2.54 -7.56
CA THR A 196 11.12 -1.35 -7.13
C THR A 196 9.87 -1.73 -6.33
N ILE A 197 9.10 -2.74 -6.78
CA ILE A 197 7.99 -3.30 -5.98
C ILE A 197 8.48 -3.72 -4.61
N GLN A 198 9.59 -4.46 -4.56
CA GLN A 198 10.18 -4.92 -3.31
C GLN A 198 10.64 -3.75 -2.44
N GLY A 199 11.29 -2.73 -3.02
CA GLY A 199 11.66 -1.49 -2.32
C GLY A 199 10.46 -0.81 -1.64
N ILE A 200 9.35 -0.68 -2.37
CA ILE A 200 8.09 -0.13 -1.84
C ILE A 200 7.55 -1.01 -0.70
N ALA A 201 7.55 -2.34 -0.88
CA ALA A 201 7.11 -3.29 0.14
C ALA A 201 7.99 -3.27 1.40
N TYR A 202 9.32 -3.12 1.28
CA TYR A 202 10.21 -2.94 2.43
C TYR A 202 9.91 -1.62 3.17
N GLY A 203 9.53 -0.57 2.44
CA GLY A 203 9.01 0.66 3.04
C GLY A 203 7.71 0.42 3.84
N THR A 204 6.77 -0.35 3.30
CA THR A 204 5.56 -0.78 4.02
C THR A 204 5.91 -1.60 5.26
N ARG A 205 6.82 -2.58 5.15
CA ARG A 205 7.31 -3.37 6.30
C ARG A 205 7.91 -2.47 7.38
N HIS A 206 8.69 -1.46 6.99
CA HIS A 206 9.24 -0.49 7.93
C HIS A 206 8.15 0.30 8.65
N ILE A 207 7.10 0.73 7.94
CA ILE A 207 5.94 1.39 8.55
C ILE A 207 5.24 0.47 9.56
N VAL A 208 4.96 -0.79 9.18
CA VAL A 208 4.31 -1.77 10.06
C VAL A 208 5.13 -2.05 11.31
N GLU A 209 6.41 -2.38 11.16
CA GLU A 209 7.32 -2.64 12.28
C GLU A 209 7.45 -1.41 13.20
N HIS A 210 7.54 -0.20 12.63
CA HIS A 210 7.63 1.03 13.40
C HIS A 210 6.35 1.32 14.19
N CYS A 211 5.18 1.16 13.56
CA CYS A 211 3.90 1.31 14.26
C CYS A 211 3.73 0.29 15.38
N ASN A 212 4.08 -0.97 15.14
CA ASN A 212 4.00 -2.04 16.14
C ASN A 212 4.96 -1.81 17.32
N ALA A 213 6.17 -1.31 17.05
CA ALA A 213 7.12 -0.93 18.10
C ALA A 213 6.60 0.21 19.00
N HIS A 214 5.60 0.98 18.55
CA HIS A 214 5.01 2.11 19.28
C HIS A 214 3.56 1.88 19.71
N GLY A 215 3.14 0.61 19.83
CA GLY A 215 1.91 0.23 20.53
C GLY A 215 0.75 -0.24 19.64
N HIS A 216 0.88 -0.17 18.31
CA HIS A 216 -0.03 -0.90 17.42
C HIS A 216 0.26 -2.42 17.47
N LYS A 217 -0.68 -3.23 16.97
CA LYS A 217 -0.56 -4.69 16.88
C LYS A 217 -0.95 -5.21 15.50
N ILE A 218 -0.45 -4.55 14.47
CA ILE A 218 -0.78 -4.85 13.08
C ILE A 218 -0.25 -6.24 12.75
N ASP A 219 -1.16 -7.12 12.38
CA ASP A 219 -0.86 -8.46 11.86
C ASP A 219 -1.55 -8.72 10.51
N THR A 220 -2.47 -7.85 10.10
CA THR A 220 -3.27 -8.01 8.88
C THR A 220 -3.30 -6.72 8.08
N LEU A 221 -3.14 -6.83 6.78
CA LEU A 221 -3.19 -5.69 5.85
C LEU A 221 -4.43 -5.80 4.95
N LEU A 222 -5.09 -4.68 4.69
CA LEU A 222 -6.19 -4.60 3.73
C LEU A 222 -5.79 -3.65 2.61
N ALA A 223 -5.70 -4.15 1.39
CA ALA A 223 -5.23 -3.34 0.26
C ALA A 223 -6.36 -3.03 -0.72
N CYS A 224 -6.46 -1.77 -1.12
CA CYS A 224 -7.37 -1.31 -2.16
C CYS A 224 -6.68 -0.32 -3.11
N GLY A 225 -7.38 0.09 -4.17
CA GLY A 225 -6.85 1.01 -5.18
C GLY A 225 -6.14 0.31 -6.34
N GLY A 226 -5.59 1.09 -7.27
CA GLY A 226 -5.12 0.62 -8.57
C GLY A 226 -4.00 -0.42 -8.48
N LEU A 227 -3.03 -0.23 -7.59
CA LEU A 227 -1.92 -1.17 -7.43
C LEU A 227 -2.35 -2.50 -6.82
N ALA A 228 -3.47 -2.53 -6.09
CA ALA A 228 -3.98 -3.76 -5.49
C ALA A 228 -4.49 -4.78 -6.53
N LYS A 229 -4.71 -4.33 -7.77
CA LYS A 229 -5.05 -5.20 -8.92
C LYS A 229 -3.85 -6.00 -9.43
N ASN A 230 -2.62 -5.58 -9.09
CA ASN A 230 -1.40 -6.25 -9.51
C ASN A 230 -1.04 -7.38 -8.55
N SER A 231 -1.22 -8.62 -9.01
CA SER A 231 -1.00 -9.82 -8.18
C SER A 231 0.43 -9.97 -7.67
N LEU A 232 1.43 -9.60 -8.48
CA LEU A 232 2.84 -9.62 -8.06
C LEU A 232 3.09 -8.60 -6.94
N TYR A 233 2.57 -7.38 -7.10
CA TYR A 233 2.70 -6.33 -6.09
C TYR A 233 2.15 -6.78 -4.73
N ILE A 234 0.94 -7.37 -4.73
CA ILE A 234 0.31 -7.87 -3.51
C ILE A 234 1.06 -9.08 -2.93
N GLN A 235 1.50 -10.04 -3.74
CA GLN A 235 2.25 -11.19 -3.23
C GLN A 235 3.57 -10.78 -2.59
N GLU A 236 4.35 -9.90 -3.22
CA GLU A 236 5.62 -9.41 -2.66
C GLU A 236 5.38 -8.62 -1.36
N HIS A 237 4.30 -7.83 -1.26
CA HIS A 237 3.96 -7.16 0.00
C HIS A 237 3.63 -8.16 1.12
N ALA A 238 2.88 -9.22 0.82
CA ALA A 238 2.56 -10.26 1.81
C ALA A 238 3.83 -10.98 2.28
N ASP A 239 4.69 -11.40 1.33
CA ASP A 239 5.94 -12.11 1.61
C ASP A 239 6.93 -11.26 2.40
N ILE A 240 7.02 -9.96 2.09
CA ILE A 240 7.97 -9.04 2.74
C ILE A 240 7.51 -8.62 4.13
N THR A 241 6.23 -8.26 4.28
CA THR A 241 5.67 -7.82 5.57
C THR A 241 5.40 -8.99 6.52
N GLY A 242 5.27 -10.20 5.99
CA GLY A 242 4.85 -11.37 6.76
C GLY A 242 3.39 -11.33 7.19
N CYS A 243 2.60 -10.38 6.69
CA CYS A 243 1.19 -10.23 7.01
C CYS A 243 0.31 -10.79 5.87
N PRO A 244 -0.81 -11.49 6.15
CA PRO A 244 -1.84 -11.70 5.15
C PRO A 244 -2.37 -10.35 4.63
N ILE A 245 -2.61 -10.31 3.32
CA ILE A 245 -3.24 -9.17 2.64
C ILE A 245 -4.63 -9.56 2.18
N ILE A 246 -5.62 -8.82 2.63
CA ILE A 246 -7.01 -9.00 2.23
C ILE A 246 -7.35 -7.97 1.15
N LEU A 247 -7.84 -8.48 0.03
CA LEU A 247 -8.41 -7.69 -1.04
C LEU A 247 -9.94 -7.70 -0.89
N PRO A 248 -10.59 -6.53 -0.79
CA PRO A 248 -12.04 -6.44 -0.69
C PRO A 248 -12.71 -6.99 -1.96
N ARG A 249 -13.97 -7.43 -1.83
CA ARG A 249 -14.78 -7.86 -2.97
C ARG A 249 -15.16 -6.70 -3.88
N GLU A 250 -15.43 -5.53 -3.29
CA GLU A 250 -15.69 -4.29 -4.01
C GLU A 250 -14.36 -3.63 -4.41
N ASN A 251 -14.27 -3.18 -5.67
CA ASN A 251 -13.09 -2.53 -6.22
C ASN A 251 -13.11 -1.00 -6.02
N GLU A 252 -14.30 -0.40 -5.88
CA GLU A 252 -14.49 1.05 -5.75
C GLU A 252 -14.66 1.47 -4.28
N ASN A 253 -13.63 1.24 -3.46
CA ASN A 253 -13.73 1.36 -2.01
C ASN A 253 -13.93 2.79 -1.50
N VAL A 254 -13.45 3.80 -2.22
CA VAL A 254 -13.70 5.22 -1.90
C VAL A 254 -15.18 5.55 -2.08
N LEU A 255 -15.80 5.06 -3.15
CA LEU A 255 -17.24 5.22 -3.40
C LEU A 255 -18.06 4.46 -2.36
N LEU A 256 -17.64 3.25 -2.00
CA LEU A 256 -18.28 2.47 -0.94
C LEU A 256 -18.20 3.18 0.43
N GLY A 257 -17.06 3.77 0.76
CA GLY A 257 -16.90 4.59 1.96
C GLY A 257 -17.82 5.79 2.01
N ALA A 258 -17.98 6.50 0.90
CA ALA A 258 -18.95 7.59 0.78
C ALA A 258 -20.40 7.09 0.91
N ALA A 259 -20.72 5.94 0.31
CA ALA A 259 -22.04 5.31 0.42
C ALA A 259 -22.37 4.86 1.85
N ILE A 260 -21.38 4.37 2.61
CA ILE A 260 -21.50 4.07 4.04
C ILE A 260 -21.98 5.31 4.81
N LEU A 261 -21.34 6.47 4.60
CA LEU A 261 -21.74 7.71 5.26
C LEU A 261 -23.14 8.17 4.83
N GLY A 262 -23.49 8.01 3.55
CA GLY A 262 -24.84 8.27 3.05
C GLY A 262 -25.89 7.37 3.70
N GLY A 263 -25.60 6.07 3.86
CA GLY A 263 -26.49 5.11 4.53
C GLY A 263 -26.72 5.43 6.00
N VAL A 264 -25.68 5.87 6.71
CA VAL A 264 -25.79 6.34 8.10
C VAL A 264 -26.60 7.63 8.19
N ALA A 265 -26.33 8.62 7.32
CA ALA A 265 -27.12 9.86 7.28
C ALA A 265 -28.60 9.61 6.97
N ALA A 266 -28.89 8.61 6.14
CA ALA A 266 -30.24 8.14 5.83
C ALA A 266 -30.85 7.27 6.93
N LYS A 267 -30.16 7.08 8.07
CA LYS A 267 -30.58 6.26 9.22
C LYS A 267 -30.89 4.81 8.85
N LYS A 268 -30.26 4.28 7.81
CA LYS A 268 -30.35 2.86 7.43
C LYS A 268 -29.47 1.97 8.31
N PHE A 269 -28.45 2.54 8.90
CA PHE A 269 -27.55 1.90 9.85
C PHE A 269 -27.47 2.75 11.13
N ALA A 270 -27.28 2.11 12.28
CA ALA A 270 -27.23 2.81 13.57
C ALA A 270 -25.93 3.62 13.74
N GLY A 271 -24.84 3.17 13.12
CA GLY A 271 -23.57 3.89 13.10
C GLY A 271 -22.67 3.49 11.93
N VAL A 272 -21.54 4.18 11.82
CA VAL A 272 -20.54 3.96 10.75
C VAL A 272 -20.00 2.53 10.79
N ARG A 273 -19.65 2.02 11.98
CA ARG A 273 -19.12 0.65 12.12
C ARG A 273 -20.14 -0.42 11.72
N ASP A 274 -21.42 -0.24 12.05
CA ASP A 274 -22.47 -1.18 11.65
C ASP A 274 -22.67 -1.21 10.13
N ALA A 275 -22.62 -0.03 9.50
CA ALA A 275 -22.66 0.09 8.05
C ALA A 275 -21.45 -0.59 7.40
N MET A 276 -20.24 -0.41 7.96
CA MET A 276 -19.03 -1.08 7.49
C MET A 276 -19.16 -2.60 7.60
N LYS A 277 -19.58 -3.15 8.73
CA LYS A 277 -19.79 -4.60 8.90
C LYS A 277 -20.82 -5.18 7.94
N ALA A 278 -21.83 -4.39 7.56
CA ALA A 278 -22.88 -4.84 6.65
C ALA A 278 -22.49 -4.75 5.16
N LEU A 279 -21.64 -3.78 4.79
CA LEU A 279 -21.35 -3.43 3.40
C LEU A 279 -19.96 -3.85 2.93
N ASN A 280 -19.00 -3.93 3.85
CA ASN A 280 -17.66 -4.42 3.56
C ASN A 280 -17.71 -5.95 3.43
N ALA A 281 -16.92 -6.49 2.50
CA ALA A 281 -16.83 -7.93 2.31
C ALA A 281 -15.44 -8.29 1.80
N ALA A 282 -14.82 -9.31 2.39
CA ALA A 282 -13.58 -9.88 1.88
C ALA A 282 -13.82 -10.52 0.50
N GLY A 283 -12.88 -10.29 -0.42
CA GLY A 283 -12.83 -10.95 -1.72
C GLY A 283 -11.79 -12.05 -1.74
N LYS A 284 -10.52 -11.68 -1.76
CA LYS A 284 -9.38 -12.60 -1.85
C LYS A 284 -8.41 -12.37 -0.69
N VAL A 285 -7.93 -13.46 -0.09
CA VAL A 285 -6.84 -13.40 0.90
C VAL A 285 -5.56 -13.91 0.25
N VAL A 286 -4.53 -13.07 0.22
CA VAL A 286 -3.17 -13.42 -0.21
C VAL A 286 -2.34 -13.61 1.04
N ARG A 287 -1.76 -14.81 1.20
CA ARG A 287 -0.93 -15.14 2.37
C ARG A 287 0.55 -15.05 1.99
N PRO A 288 1.42 -14.74 2.98
CA PRO A 288 2.85 -14.90 2.80
C PRO A 288 3.17 -16.34 2.39
N SER A 289 4.21 -16.50 1.57
CA SER A 289 4.73 -17.80 1.16
C SER A 289 5.04 -18.67 2.37
N SER A 290 4.63 -19.94 2.29
CA SER A 290 4.95 -20.95 3.31
C SER A 290 6.39 -21.46 3.22
N ASP A 291 7.11 -21.10 2.15
CA ASP A 291 8.52 -21.45 1.99
C ASP A 291 9.39 -20.57 2.90
N PRO A 292 10.06 -21.12 3.94
CA PRO A 292 10.88 -20.34 4.86
C PRO A 292 12.07 -19.64 4.19
N ARG A 293 12.49 -20.10 3.00
CA ARG A 293 13.56 -19.47 2.21
C ARG A 293 13.15 -18.09 1.71
N VAL A 294 11.88 -17.88 1.38
CA VAL A 294 11.33 -16.59 0.92
C VAL A 294 11.42 -15.56 2.04
N LYS A 295 10.92 -15.90 3.24
CA LYS A 295 11.03 -15.02 4.41
C LYS A 295 12.48 -14.69 4.74
N LYS A 296 13.35 -15.70 4.78
CA LYS A 296 14.79 -15.52 5.06
C LYS A 296 15.45 -14.58 4.04
N TYR A 297 15.10 -14.68 2.76
CA TYR A 297 15.59 -13.82 1.70
C TYR A 297 15.15 -12.37 1.89
N HIS A 298 13.85 -12.13 2.14
CA HIS A 298 13.35 -10.78 2.37
C HIS A 298 13.86 -10.17 3.68
N ASP A 299 14.08 -10.97 4.73
CA ASP A 299 14.74 -10.50 5.95
C ASP A 299 16.19 -10.02 5.67
N ALA A 300 16.91 -10.69 4.77
CA ALA A 300 18.25 -10.25 4.36
C ALA A 300 18.19 -8.96 3.52
N LYS A 301 17.30 -8.89 2.52
CA LYS A 301 17.12 -7.68 1.71
C LYS A 301 16.57 -6.51 2.51
N TYR A 302 15.76 -6.74 3.54
CA TYR A 302 15.28 -5.69 4.42
C TYR A 302 16.44 -5.02 5.17
N LYS A 303 17.44 -5.77 5.63
CA LYS A 303 18.65 -5.19 6.22
C LYS A 303 19.43 -4.32 5.24
N ILE A 304 19.53 -4.76 3.98
CA ILE A 304 20.16 -3.98 2.90
C ILE A 304 19.35 -2.69 2.65
N PHE A 305 18.03 -2.79 2.54
CA PHE A 305 17.14 -1.64 2.40
C PHE A 305 17.36 -0.59 3.49
N ARG A 306 17.49 -1.01 4.76
CA ARG A 306 17.78 -0.12 5.89
C ARG A 306 19.16 0.52 5.76
N SER A 307 20.19 -0.25 5.39
CA SER A 307 21.54 0.27 5.28
C SER A 307 21.72 1.26 4.12
N LEU A 308 20.95 1.14 3.03
CA LEU A 308 20.97 2.12 1.94
C LEU A 308 20.62 3.53 2.42
N TYR A 309 19.66 3.66 3.33
CA TYR A 309 19.30 4.96 3.92
C TYR A 309 20.41 5.48 4.85
N GLU A 310 20.99 4.61 5.69
CA GLU A 310 22.09 4.96 6.60
C GLU A 310 23.34 5.43 5.84
N GLN A 311 23.69 4.73 4.75
CA GLN A 311 24.78 5.13 3.86
C GLN A 311 24.53 6.50 3.24
N GLN A 312 23.30 6.76 2.80
CA GLN A 312 22.93 8.06 2.27
C GLN A 312 23.08 9.18 3.32
N LEU A 313 22.73 8.95 4.58
CA LEU A 313 22.99 9.91 5.67
C LEU A 313 24.49 10.15 5.86
N SER A 314 25.30 9.09 5.84
CA SER A 314 26.75 9.19 5.94
C SER A 314 27.34 10.03 4.80
N HIS A 315 26.94 9.77 3.54
CA HIS A 315 27.41 10.52 2.39
C HIS A 315 27.08 12.02 2.50
N ARG A 316 25.86 12.36 2.94
CA ARG A 316 25.47 13.75 3.18
C ARG A 316 26.33 14.43 4.24
N SER A 317 26.63 13.72 5.33
CA SER A 317 27.48 14.24 6.40
C SER A 317 28.91 14.50 5.90
N THR A 318 29.50 13.54 5.17
CA THR A 318 30.82 13.70 4.55
C THR A 318 30.87 14.91 3.61
N MET A 319 29.87 15.06 2.74
CA MET A 319 29.82 16.18 1.80
C MET A 319 29.61 17.52 2.51
N ALA A 320 28.79 17.56 3.58
CA ALA A 320 28.64 18.78 4.38
C ALA A 320 29.96 19.19 5.04
N GLN A 321 30.71 18.23 5.60
CA GLN A 321 32.03 18.49 6.17
C GLN A 321 33.04 18.97 5.13
N ALA A 322 33.02 18.43 3.91
CA ALA A 322 33.92 18.85 2.84
C ALA A 322 33.63 20.25 2.28
N LEU A 323 32.42 20.79 2.53
CA LEU A 323 31.99 22.11 2.08
C LEU A 323 32.13 23.20 3.16
N HIS A 324 32.50 22.83 4.38
CA HIS A 324 32.72 23.72 5.52
C HIS A 324 34.22 23.84 5.83
#